data_AF-A0A9E0MI73-F1
#
_entry.id   AF-A0A9E0MI73-F1
#
_cell.length_a   1.000
_cell.length_b   1.000
_cell.length_c   1.000
_cell.angle_alpha   90.00
_cell.angle_beta   90.00
_cell.angle_gamma   90.00
#
_symmetry.space_group_name_H-M   'P 1'
#
loop_
_entity.id
_entity.type
_entity.pdbx_description
1 polymer ?
#
loop_
_entity_poly.entity_id
_entity_poly.type
_entity_poly.pdbx_seq_one_letter_code
_entity_poly.pdbx_strand_id
1 'polypeptide(L)'
;IHNLLGYSYRKQATPDLARAFEHYNTAIRLDPDHKGAHEYIGEAFLMDKKPAEAEKHLAALARICGNTSCEEYADLAKSIADYKARK
;
A
#
# COMPACT_ATOMS: atom_id res chain seq x y z
N ILE A 1 5.34 3.72 -13.80
CA ILE A 1 4.28 4.74 -14.08
C ILE A 1 3.03 4.48 -13.24
N HIS A 2 2.45 3.27 -13.29
CA HIS A 2 1.23 2.95 -12.55
C HIS A 2 1.32 3.21 -11.03
N ASN A 3 2.46 2.91 -10.37
CA ASN A 3 2.63 3.21 -8.94
C ASN A 3 2.43 4.71 -8.61
N LEU A 4 3.03 5.60 -9.40
CA LEU A 4 2.93 7.05 -9.19
C LEU A 4 1.52 7.58 -9.53
N LEU A 5 0.86 7.02 -10.54
CA LEU A 5 -0.54 7.37 -10.84
C LEU A 5 -1.46 6.99 -9.67
N GLY A 6 -1.28 5.79 -9.11
CA GLY A 6 -2.00 5.38 -7.91
C GLY A 6 -1.75 6.33 -6.73
N TYR A 7 -0.49 6.73 -6.53
CA TYR A 7 -0.10 7.71 -5.50
C TYR A 7 -0.80 9.05 -5.69
N SER A 8 -0.81 9.59 -6.91
CA SER A 8 -1.47 10.85 -7.21
C SER A 8 -2.97 10.80 -6.91
N TYR A 9 -3.67 9.75 -7.33
CA TYR A 9 -5.11 9.59 -7.06
C TYR A 9 -5.43 9.44 -5.57
N ARG A 10 -4.55 8.80 -4.80
CA ARG A 10 -4.69 8.65 -3.35
C ARG A 10 -4.45 9.96 -2.59
N LYS A 11 -3.50 10.79 -3.04
CA LYS A 11 -3.00 11.96 -2.29
C LYS A 11 -3.61 13.29 -2.69
N GLN A 12 -4.40 13.35 -3.76
CA GLN A 12 -5.13 14.56 -4.16
C GLN A 12 -6.13 15.01 -3.09
N ALA A 13 -6.57 16.28 -3.16
CA ALA A 13 -7.44 16.90 -2.15
C ALA A 13 -8.72 16.10 -1.84
N THR A 14 -9.30 15.48 -2.87
CA THR A 14 -10.41 14.52 -2.74
C THR A 14 -9.95 13.16 -3.26
N PRO A 15 -9.46 12.25 -2.39
CA PRO A 15 -8.90 10.99 -2.80
C PRO A 15 -9.85 10.16 -3.66
N ASP A 16 -9.37 9.66 -4.80
CA ASP A 16 -10.08 8.71 -5.65
C ASP A 16 -9.47 7.32 -5.46
N LEU A 17 -9.95 6.62 -4.45
CA LEU A 17 -9.39 5.32 -4.07
C LEU A 17 -9.64 4.26 -5.14
N ALA A 18 -10.75 4.34 -5.90
CA ALA A 18 -11.05 3.39 -6.96
C ALA A 18 -9.98 3.43 -8.06
N ARG A 19 -9.65 4.64 -8.56
CA ARG A 19 -8.56 4.81 -9.54
C ARG A 19 -7.20 4.49 -8.94
N ALA A 20 -6.97 4.85 -7.67
CA ALA A 20 -5.73 4.49 -7.00
C ALA A 20 -5.50 2.97 -6.99
N PHE A 21 -6.51 2.20 -6.58
CA PHE A 21 -6.46 0.73 -6.58
C PHE A 21 -6.26 0.15 -7.98
N GLU A 22 -6.94 0.66 -9.01
CA GLU A 22 -6.75 0.19 -10.39
C GLU A 22 -5.28 0.31 -10.83
N HIS A 23 -4.66 1.46 -10.57
CA HIS A 23 -3.27 1.70 -10.90
C HIS A 23 -2.31 0.86 -10.06
N TYR A 24 -2.51 0.76 -8.75
CA TYR A 24 -1.66 -0.09 -7.92
C TYR A 24 -1.77 -1.57 -8.29
N ASN A 25 -2.97 -2.08 -8.51
CA ASN A 25 -3.17 -3.46 -8.97
C ASN A 25 -2.50 -3.70 -10.32
N THR A 26 -2.53 -2.71 -11.22
CA THR A 26 -1.80 -2.82 -12.49
C THR A 26 -0.29 -2.84 -12.27
N ALA A 27 0.24 -2.02 -11.36
CA ALA A 27 1.67 -2.04 -11.01
C ALA A 27 2.08 -3.43 -10.47
N ILE A 28 1.32 -3.99 -9.54
CA ILE A 28 1.58 -5.31 -8.94
C ILE A 28 1.40 -6.44 -9.95
N ARG A 29 0.46 -6.32 -10.89
CA ARG A 29 0.31 -7.31 -11.97
C ARG A 29 1.50 -7.33 -12.92
N LEU A 30 2.08 -6.16 -13.19
CA LEU A 30 3.26 -6.03 -14.05
C LEU A 30 4.54 -6.46 -13.34
N ASP A 31 4.64 -6.16 -12.05
CA ASP A 31 5.74 -6.54 -11.17
C ASP A 31 5.19 -6.96 -9.79
N PRO A 32 5.01 -8.27 -9.56
CA PRO A 32 4.49 -8.80 -8.30
C PRO A 32 5.36 -8.49 -7.07
N ASP A 33 6.63 -8.14 -7.29
CA ASP A 33 7.59 -7.84 -6.22
C ASP A 33 7.80 -6.33 -6.06
N HIS A 34 6.94 -5.50 -6.67
CA HIS A 34 7.04 -4.05 -6.63
C HIS A 34 6.73 -3.50 -5.22
N LYS A 35 7.75 -3.39 -4.38
CA LYS A 35 7.67 -2.95 -2.97
C LYS A 35 6.83 -1.70 -2.76
N GLY A 36 7.15 -0.60 -3.45
CA GLY A 36 6.40 0.66 -3.29
C GLY A 36 4.92 0.57 -3.69
N ALA A 37 4.55 -0.33 -4.61
CA ALA A 37 3.14 -0.54 -4.96
C ALA A 37 2.41 -1.31 -3.86
N HIS A 38 3.08 -2.29 -3.23
CA HIS A 38 2.55 -2.99 -2.05
C HIS A 38 2.39 -2.07 -0.84
N GLU A 39 3.34 -1.19 -0.59
CA GLU A 39 3.23 -0.17 0.47
C GLU A 39 2.04 0.74 0.23
N TYR A 40 2.00 1.42 -0.92
CA TYR A 40 1.01 2.45 -1.17
C TYR A 40 -0.42 1.92 -1.34
N ILE A 41 -0.59 0.71 -1.89
CA ILE A 41 -1.91 0.07 -1.94
C ILE A 41 -2.37 -0.33 -0.54
N GLY A 42 -1.44 -0.76 0.34
CA GLY A 42 -1.71 -1.02 1.74
C GLY A 42 -2.20 0.23 2.46
N GLU A 43 -1.54 1.37 2.25
CA GLU A 43 -2.00 2.66 2.77
C GLU A 43 -3.38 3.07 2.22
N ALA A 44 -3.64 2.82 0.93
CA ALA A 44 -4.95 3.06 0.32
C ALA A 44 -6.06 2.22 0.99
N PHE A 45 -5.78 0.95 1.31
CA PHE A 45 -6.73 0.10 2.05
C PHE A 45 -7.03 0.61 3.45
N LEU A 46 -6.07 1.22 4.14
CA LEU A 46 -6.33 1.88 5.44
C LEU A 46 -7.26 3.09 5.28
N MET A 47 -7.08 3.90 4.23
CA MET A 47 -8.00 5.00 3.91
C MET A 47 -9.42 4.49 3.61
N ASP A 48 -9.53 3.31 2.96
CA ASP A 48 -10.79 2.62 2.68
C ASP A 48 -11.35 1.82 3.88
N LYS A 49 -10.77 1.98 5.08
CA LYS A 49 -11.15 1.30 6.32
C LYS A 49 -11.05 -0.23 6.27
N LYS A 50 -10.16 -0.77 5.45
CA LYS A 50 -9.89 -2.21 5.24
C LYS A 50 -8.50 -2.61 5.73
N PRO A 51 -8.21 -2.58 7.05
CA PRO A 51 -6.89 -2.90 7.57
C PRO A 51 -6.43 -4.34 7.28
N ALA A 52 -7.37 -5.29 7.19
CA ALA A 52 -7.04 -6.67 6.84
C ALA A 52 -6.43 -6.81 5.44
N GLU A 53 -6.83 -5.98 4.47
CA GLU A 53 -6.20 -5.98 3.14
C GLU A 53 -4.81 -5.34 3.18
N ALA A 54 -4.63 -4.27 3.97
CA ALA A 54 -3.31 -3.67 4.19
C ALA A 54 -2.32 -4.67 4.79
N GLU A 55 -2.75 -5.49 5.75
CA GLU A 55 -1.92 -6.54 6.38
C GLU A 55 -1.47 -7.61 5.38
N LYS A 56 -2.28 -7.94 4.37
CA LYS A 56 -1.86 -8.87 3.30
C LYS A 56 -0.70 -8.30 2.50
N HIS A 57 -0.73 -7.00 2.19
CA HIS A 57 0.37 -6.35 1.50
C HIS A 57 1.62 -6.21 2.37
N LEU A 58 1.45 -6.02 3.69
CA LEU A 58 2.56 -6.07 4.64
C LEU A 58 3.24 -7.45 4.68
N ALA A 59 2.44 -8.53 4.69
CA ALA A 59 2.96 -9.89 4.63
C ALA A 59 3.66 -10.18 3.30
N ALA A 60 3.16 -9.64 2.18
CA ALA A 60 3.83 -9.72 0.89
C ALA A 60 5.18 -8.98 0.93
N LEU A 61 5.24 -7.77 1.49
CA LEU A 61 6.49 -7.02 1.66
C LEU A 61 7.53 -7.79 2.48
N ALA A 62 7.12 -8.45 3.57
CA ALA A 62 8.03 -9.29 4.36
C ALA A 62 8.66 -10.41 3.51
N ARG A 63 7.89 -11.01 2.61
CA ARG A 63 8.38 -12.03 1.68
C ARG A 63 9.30 -11.45 0.62
N ILE A 64 8.90 -10.34 0.00
CA ILE A 64 9.64 -9.67 -1.09
C ILE A 64 11.00 -9.16 -0.58
N CYS A 65 11.03 -8.58 0.62
CA CYS A 65 12.25 -8.04 1.20
C CYS A 65 13.15 -9.14 1.82
N GLY A 66 12.63 -10.35 2.02
CA GLY A 66 13.33 -11.44 2.72
C GLY A 66 13.57 -11.17 4.22
N ASN A 67 13.09 -10.03 4.72
CA ASN A 67 13.17 -9.56 6.08
C ASN A 67 12.15 -8.43 6.29
N THR A 68 12.12 -7.85 7.49
CA THR A 68 11.26 -6.72 7.85
C THR A 68 11.99 -5.38 7.87
N SER A 69 13.16 -5.29 7.21
CA SER A 69 14.04 -4.12 7.30
C SER A 69 14.01 -3.21 6.07
N CYS A 70 13.22 -3.54 5.05
CA CYS A 70 13.00 -2.62 3.94
C CYS A 70 12.10 -1.45 4.37
N GLU A 71 12.37 -0.29 3.79
CA GLU A 71 11.68 0.98 4.08
C GLU A 71 10.17 0.82 3.90
N GLU A 72 9.75 0.20 2.79
CA GLU A 72 8.35 -0.01 2.45
C GLU A 72 7.59 -0.86 3.48
N TYR A 73 8.26 -1.88 4.04
CA TYR A 73 7.68 -2.69 5.12
C TYR A 73 7.52 -1.86 6.40
N ALA A 74 8.56 -1.12 6.79
CA ALA A 74 8.56 -0.32 8.00
C ALA A 74 7.49 0.77 7.95
N ASP A 75 7.35 1.44 6.80
CA ASP A 75 6.37 2.50 6.58
C ASP A 75 4.94 1.95 6.61
N LEU A 76 4.65 0.86 5.89
CA LEU A 76 3.32 0.26 5.93
C LEU A 76 2.99 -0.31 7.33
N ALA A 77 3.94 -0.94 8.01
CA ALA A 77 3.75 -1.45 9.36
C ALA A 77 3.38 -0.32 10.33
N LYS A 78 4.07 0.82 10.23
CA LYS A 78 3.79 2.02 11.01
C LYS A 78 2.41 2.58 10.69
N SER A 79 2.07 2.72 9.41
CA SER A 79 0.74 3.20 8.97
C SER A 79 -0.39 2.31 9.50
N ILE A 80 -0.22 0.98 9.51
CA ILE A 80 -1.19 0.03 10.09
C ILE A 80 -1.30 0.20 11.60
N ALA A 81 -0.17 0.32 12.31
CA ALA A 81 -0.15 0.53 13.75
C ALA A 81 -0.85 1.83 14.15
N ASP A 82 -0.53 2.93 13.45
CA ASP A 82 -1.15 4.25 13.67
C ASP A 82 -2.66 4.22 13.40
N TYR A 83 -3.10 3.53 12.35
CA TYR A 83 -4.53 3.36 12.05
C TYR A 83 -5.25 2.62 13.18
N LYS A 84 -4.66 1.54 13.70
CA LYS A 84 -5.23 0.75 14.80
C LYS A 84 -5.29 1.53 16.11
N ALA A 85 -4.27 2.34 16.41
CA ALA A 85 -4.22 3.14 17.63
C ALA A 85 -5.25 4.29 17.66
N ARG A 86 -5.72 4.73 16.49
CA ARG A 86 -6.71 5.81 16.34
C ARG A 86 -8.16 5.32 16.32
N LYS A 87 -8.39 4.01 16.36
CA LYS A 87 -9.71 3.37 16.31
C LYS A 87 -10.14 2.91 17.69
#